data_AF-A0A315EFH9-F1
#
_entry.id   AF-A0A315EFH9-F1
#
_cell.length_a   1.000
_cell.length_b   1.000
_cell.length_c   1.000
_cell.angle_alpha   90.00
_cell.angle_beta   90.00
_cell.angle_gamma   90.00
#
_symmetry.space_group_name_H-M   'P 1'
#
loop_
_entity.id
_entity.type
_entity.pdbx_description
1 polymer ?
#
loop_
_entity_poly.entity_id
_entity_poly.type
_entity_poly.pdbx_seq_one_letter_code
_entity_poly.pdbx_strand_id
1 'polypeptide(L)' 'MTEPWTQDEALLLQQLRQGAGLDTSRFAIENAISHAQLLQLENGGDSLFYSAAIKAHLGRQLIAKLQKRLDSAI' A
#
# COMPACT_ATOMS: atom_id res chain seq x y z
N MET A 1 -15.62 13.61 1.91
CA MET A 1 -15.22 12.90 0.67
C MET A 1 -13.81 12.39 0.91
N THR A 2 -13.54 11.11 0.68
CA THR A 2 -12.18 10.55 0.85
C THR A 2 -11.33 10.98 -0.34
N GLU A 3 -10.17 11.57 -0.08
CA GLU A 3 -9.24 11.99 -1.13
C GLU A 3 -8.76 10.77 -1.96
N PRO A 4 -8.68 10.90 -3.30
CA PRO A 4 -8.27 9.80 -4.16
C PRO A 4 -6.84 9.38 -3.87
N TRP A 5 -6.53 8.12 -4.21
CA TRP A 5 -5.17 7.59 -4.13
C TRP A 5 -4.26 8.30 -5.15
N THR A 6 -3.15 8.87 -4.70
CA THR A 6 -2.23 9.65 -5.54
C THR A 6 -0.96 8.88 -5.90
N GLN A 7 -0.18 9.42 -6.85
CA GLN A 7 1.11 8.88 -7.23
C GLN A 7 2.16 9.02 -6.12
N ASP A 8 2.15 10.11 -5.35
CA ASP A 8 3.03 10.29 -4.19
C ASP A 8 2.77 9.24 -3.12
N GLU A 9 1.50 8.90 -2.86
CA GLU A 9 1.14 7.82 -1.93
C GLU A 9 1.58 6.44 -2.44
N ALA A 10 1.49 6.20 -3.74
CA ALA A 10 1.98 4.98 -4.38
C ALA A 10 3.49 4.81 -4.18
N LEU A 11 4.26 5.88 -4.44
CA LEU A 11 5.71 5.91 -4.23
C LEU A 11 6.07 5.74 -2.76
N LEU A 12 5.36 6.42 -1.85
CA LEU A 12 5.58 6.29 -0.42
C LEU A 12 5.35 4.86 0.07
N LEU A 13 4.26 4.21 -0.35
CA LEU A 13 3.98 2.82 -0.01
C LEU A 13 5.12 1.89 -0.44
N GLN A 14 5.59 2.04 -1.69
CA GLN A 14 6.68 1.24 -2.23
C GLN A 14 7.98 1.46 -1.45
N GLN A 15 8.36 2.71 -1.19
CA GLN A 15 9.57 3.05 -0.45
C GLN A 15 9.56 2.50 0.97
N LEU A 16 8.44 2.64 1.69
CA LEU A 16 8.31 2.11 3.04
C LEU A 16 8.39 0.58 3.08
N ARG A 17 7.76 -0.11 2.11
CA ARG A 17 7.82 -1.57 2.00
C ARG A 17 9.25 -2.04 1.73
N GLN A 18 9.94 -1.40 0.79
CA GLN A 18 11.33 -1.69 0.46
C GLN A 18 12.27 -1.40 1.63
N GLY A 19 12.09 -0.26 2.32
CA GLY A 19 12.85 0.11 3.52
C GLY A 19 12.64 -0.87 4.68
N ALA A 20 11.47 -1.49 4.78
CA ALA A 20 11.18 -2.56 5.74
C ALA A 20 11.72 -3.95 5.30
N GLY A 21 12.36 -4.05 4.13
CA GLY A 21 12.90 -5.31 3.60
C GLY A 21 11.82 -6.33 3.22
N LEU A 22 10.60 -5.88 2.89
CA LEU A 22 9.46 -6.76 2.63
C LEU A 22 9.27 -7.04 1.15
N ASP A 23 9.21 -8.33 0.81
CA ASP A 23 8.78 -8.79 -0.51
C ASP A 23 7.29 -8.45 -0.76
N THR A 24 6.96 -8.11 -2.00
CA THR A 24 5.61 -7.72 -2.42
C THR A 24 4.58 -8.84 -2.16
N SER A 25 4.92 -10.09 -2.50
CA SER A 25 4.00 -11.22 -2.32
C SER A 25 3.78 -11.51 -0.84
N ARG A 26 4.86 -11.48 -0.05
CA ARG A 26 4.76 -11.64 1.41
C ARG A 26 3.92 -10.55 2.06
N PHE A 27 4.14 -9.28 1.69
CA PHE A 27 3.39 -8.17 2.27
C PHE A 27 1.90 -8.22 1.87
N ALA A 28 1.58 -8.63 0.65
CA ALA A 28 0.19 -8.82 0.24
C ALA A 28 -0.52 -9.88 1.09
N ILE A 29 0.14 -11.02 1.33
CA ILE A 29 -0.37 -12.11 2.20
C ILE A 29 -0.56 -11.62 3.64
N GLU A 30 0.42 -10.91 4.21
CA GLU A 30 0.36 -10.34 5.58
C GLU A 30 -0.78 -9.32 5.78
N ASN A 31 -1.37 -8.83 4.70
CA ASN A 31 -2.48 -7.88 4.71
C ASN A 31 -3.77 -8.43 4.09
N ALA A 32 -3.82 -9.73 3.80
CA ALA A 32 -4.98 -10.41 3.22
C ALA A 32 -5.50 -9.74 1.92
N ILE A 33 -4.58 -9.26 1.09
CA ILE A 33 -4.88 -8.72 -0.25
C ILE A 33 -4.15 -9.51 -1.32
N SER A 34 -4.61 -9.41 -2.57
CA SER A 34 -3.91 -10.04 -3.68
C SER A 34 -2.62 -9.30 -4.04
N HIS A 35 -1.65 -10.05 -4.58
CA HIS A 35 -0.42 -9.46 -5.11
C HIS A 35 -0.71 -8.39 -6.18
N ALA A 36 -1.68 -8.62 -7.05
CA ALA A 36 -2.09 -7.68 -8.08
C ALA A 36 -2.66 -6.37 -7.50
N GLN A 37 -3.46 -6.43 -6.43
CA GLN A 37 -3.96 -5.23 -5.74
C GLN A 37 -2.83 -4.40 -5.14
N LEU A 38 -1.83 -5.06 -4.55
CA LEU A 38 -0.65 -4.35 -4.03
C LEU A 38 0.16 -3.69 -5.16
N LEU A 39 0.39 -4.39 -6.27
CA LEU A 39 1.05 -3.81 -7.44
C LEU A 39 0.28 -2.61 -8.01
N GLN A 40 -1.05 -2.65 -8.01
CA GLN A 40 -1.88 -1.52 -8.45
C GLN A 40 -1.82 -0.31 -7.49
N LEU A 41 -1.60 -0.55 -6.20
CA LEU A 41 -1.37 0.52 -5.23
C LEU A 41 0.01 1.17 -5.45
N GLU A 42 1.05 0.39 -5.71
CA GLU A 42 2.44 0.88 -5.85
C GLU A 42 2.74 1.47 -7.23
N ASN A 43 2.21 0.90 -8.31
CA ASN A 43 2.55 1.26 -9.69
C ASN A 43 1.42 2.02 -10.41
N GLY A 44 0.24 2.15 -9.77
CA GLY A 44 -0.94 2.75 -10.37
C GLY A 44 -1.86 1.74 -11.09
N GLY A 45 -2.96 2.25 -11.66
CA GLY A 45 -4.06 1.47 -12.23
C GLY A 45 -5.33 1.55 -11.38
N ASP A 46 -6.47 1.23 -11.97
CA ASP A 46 -7.81 1.50 -11.41
C ASP A 46 -8.77 0.29 -11.46
N SER A 47 -8.33 -0.86 -12.00
CA SER A 47 -9.23 -1.97 -12.31
C SER A 47 -9.53 -2.96 -11.16
N LEU A 48 -8.64 -3.11 -10.17
CA LEU A 48 -8.77 -4.14 -9.12
C LEU A 48 -9.50 -3.70 -7.84
N PHE A 49 -10.03 -2.47 -7.82
CA PHE A 49 -10.78 -1.94 -6.68
C PHE A 49 -12.17 -1.51 -7.11
N TYR A 50 -13.19 -1.89 -6.32
CA TYR A 50 -14.59 -1.52 -6.58
C TYR A 50 -14.83 -0.01 -6.56
N SER A 51 -14.01 0.76 -5.84
CA SER A 51 -14.07 2.22 -5.83
C SER A 51 -12.72 2.84 -5.51
N ALA A 52 -12.51 4.08 -5.98
CA ALA A 52 -11.33 4.88 -5.66
C ALA A 52 -11.19 5.13 -4.15
N ALA A 53 -12.32 5.23 -3.42
CA ALA A 53 -12.31 5.41 -1.97
C ALA A 53 -11.78 4.17 -1.23
N ILE A 54 -12.16 2.96 -1.67
CA ILE A 54 -11.64 1.70 -1.11
C ILE A 54 -10.14 1.59 -1.39
N LYS A 55 -9.71 1.89 -2.61
CA LYS A 55 -8.28 1.93 -2.98
C LYS A 55 -7.49 2.86 -2.06
N ALA A 56 -7.95 4.10 -1.92
CA ALA A 56 -7.27 5.10 -1.09
C ALA A 56 -7.23 4.72 0.39
N HIS A 57 -8.34 4.20 0.91
CA HIS A 57 -8.41 3.75 2.31
C HIS A 57 -7.43 2.61 2.59
N LEU A 58 -7.44 1.57 1.75
CA LEU A 58 -6.52 0.45 1.91
C LEU A 58 -5.06 0.90 1.80
N GLY A 59 -4.71 1.68 0.78
CA GLY A 59 -3.34 2.15 0.58
C GLY A 59 -2.81 2.95 1.77
N ARG A 60 -3.62 3.88 2.32
CA ARG A 60 -3.24 4.65 3.52
C ARG A 60 -3.13 3.78 4.77
N GLN A 61 -3.97 2.74 4.92
CA GLN A 61 -3.82 1.77 6.01
C GLN A 61 -2.49 1.00 5.93
N LEU A 62 -2.08 0.58 4.73
CA LEU A 62 -0.80 -0.12 4.53
C LEU A 62 0.40 0.79 4.84
N ILE A 63 0.37 2.04 4.39
CA ILE A 63 1.38 3.06 4.72
C ILE A 63 1.51 3.21 6.24
N ALA A 64 0.38 3.43 6.94
CA ALA A 64 0.38 3.61 8.39
C ALA A 64 0.93 2.38 9.14
N LYS A 65 0.66 1.16 8.64
CA LYS A 65 1.21 -0.07 9.21
C LYS A 65 2.73 -0.17 9.01
N LEU A 66 3.24 0.22 7.83
CA LEU A 66 4.68 0.20 7.55
C LEU A 66 5.43 1.27 8.35
N GLN A 67 4.90 2.48 8.46
CA GLN A 67 5.49 3.55 9.28
C GLN A 67 5.66 3.08 10.73
N LYS A 68 4.59 2.59 11.36
CA LYS A 68 4.65 2.04 12.73
C LYS A 68 5.69 0.93 12.88
N ARG A 69 5.83 0.07 11.87
CA ARG A 69 6.81 -1.03 11.87
C ARG A 69 8.24 -0.52 11.81
N LEU A 70 8.51 0.49 10.97
CA LEU A 70 9.82 1.11 10.86
C LEU A 70 10.19 1.92 12.11
N ASP A 71 9.22 2.64 12.69
CA ASP A 71 9.41 3.39 13.93
C ASP A 71 9.75 2.47 15.12
N SER A 72 9.18 1.26 15.14
CA SER A 72 9.45 0.25 16.18
C SER A 72 10.76 -0.51 15.99
N ALA A 73 11.45 -0.31 14.86
CA ALA A 73 12.71 -0.97 14.54
C ALA A 73 13.95 -0.14 14.93
N ILE A 74 13.74 1.05 15.50
CA ILE A 74 14.77 2.00 15.95
C ILE A 74 14.87 1.98 17.48
#